data_AF-A0A1V8SBT9-F1
#
_entry.id   AF-A0A1V8SBT9-F1
#
_cell.length_a   1.000
_cell.length_b   1.000
_cell.length_c   1.000
_cell.angle_alpha   90.00
_cell.angle_beta   90.00
_cell.angle_gamma   90.00
#
_symmetry.space_group_name_H-M   'P 1'
#
loop_
_entity.id
_entity.type
_entity.pdbx_description
1 polymer ?
#
loop_
_entity_poly.entity_id
_entity_poly.type
_entity_poly.pdbx_seq_one_letter_code
_entity_poly.pdbx_strand_id
1 'polypeptide(L)'
;TFIEDEGRRRLFWMIYVLDRYATIATAFEFAVDDKEIDRKLPCKDELWARNQPVETRWFRPANRHFEYHADNPENLGSFAYYIEILGILTQIHRFLKKPVDIGALGDVEQWQQEYRQLDSRLSGWKYDLPSQYGNMLRLHIPGAAEHVNCIWIMMHITYHTTVIRLHSSAAYPSTKSPIFTPSFNASQRCRTAVEDICTINTHVRTHNLLSNLGPPFAFSLWVAARLLLVHGSTIDHLVNPAIHALVETLRDMGSYWEVADRYATLLSRVLAEYDDSERHSREPPSSVKILADMRRCAYDLDFLISRQPRVGGAITPRAGRTPAPNEL
;
A
#
# COMPACT_ATOMS: atom_id res chain seq x y z
N THR A 1 -8.90 11.65 33.32
CA THR A 1 -9.44 10.29 33.61
C THR A 1 -8.89 9.31 32.59
N PHE A 2 -9.00 7.98 32.81
CA PHE A 2 -8.54 7.00 31.81
C PHE A 2 -9.16 7.25 30.42
N ILE A 3 -10.46 7.50 30.33
CA ILE A 3 -11.15 7.83 29.07
C ILE A 3 -10.52 9.03 28.37
N GLU A 4 -10.23 10.12 29.09
CA GLU A 4 -9.63 11.32 28.49
C GLU A 4 -8.21 11.05 27.98
N ASP A 5 -7.41 10.29 28.74
CA ASP A 5 -6.03 10.01 28.38
C ASP A 5 -5.94 9.04 27.20
N GLU A 6 -6.79 8.01 27.16
CA GLU A 6 -6.95 7.12 26.01
C GLU A 6 -7.53 7.86 24.81
N GLY A 7 -8.48 8.78 25.02
CA GLY A 7 -9.03 9.64 23.97
C GLY A 7 -7.94 10.51 23.31
N ARG A 8 -7.07 11.15 24.10
CA ARG A 8 -5.90 11.90 23.59
C ARG A 8 -4.92 10.99 22.85
N ARG A 9 -4.67 9.77 23.36
CA ARG A 9 -3.81 8.77 22.72
C ARG A 9 -4.36 8.38 21.35
N ARG A 10 -5.64 8.06 21.25
CA ARG A 10 -6.31 7.71 19.99
C ARG A 10 -6.33 8.87 18.99
N LEU A 11 -6.58 10.10 19.46
CA LEU A 11 -6.52 11.29 18.62
C LEU A 11 -5.14 11.48 17.97
N PHE A 12 -4.07 11.35 18.76
CA PHE A 12 -2.70 11.39 18.22
C PHE A 12 -2.50 10.35 17.12
N TRP A 13 -2.92 9.11 17.35
CA TRP A 13 -2.77 8.05 16.37
C TRP A 13 -3.63 8.24 15.12
N MET A 14 -4.79 8.90 15.22
CA MET A 14 -5.55 9.28 14.02
C MET A 14 -4.84 10.36 13.21
N ILE A 15 -4.20 11.34 13.86
CA ILE A 15 -3.36 12.34 13.17
C ILE A 15 -2.19 11.64 12.46
N TYR A 16 -1.53 10.69 13.14
CA TYR A 16 -0.48 9.86 12.55
C TYR A 16 -0.98 9.13 11.29
N VAL A 17 -2.12 8.44 11.37
CA VAL A 17 -2.71 7.72 10.23
C VAL A 17 -2.98 8.67 9.07
N LEU A 18 -3.57 9.84 9.33
CA LEU A 18 -3.85 10.85 8.30
C LEU A 18 -2.57 11.35 7.63
N ASP A 19 -1.54 11.67 8.41
CA ASP A 19 -0.23 12.07 7.89
C ASP A 19 0.38 10.99 6.97
N ARG A 20 0.29 9.70 7.39
CA ARG A 20 0.80 8.60 6.56
C ARG A 20 0.09 8.52 5.22
N TYR A 21 -1.24 8.52 5.21
CA TYR A 21 -1.99 8.40 3.95
C TYR A 21 -1.92 9.65 3.08
N ALA A 22 -1.83 10.85 3.66
CA ALA A 22 -1.62 12.07 2.90
C ALA A 22 -0.26 12.05 2.18
N THR A 23 0.75 11.43 2.81
CA THR A 23 2.13 11.45 2.29
C THR A 23 2.43 10.29 1.33
N ILE A 24 2.05 9.04 1.65
CA ILE A 24 2.46 7.85 0.86
C ILE A 24 2.02 7.88 -0.61
N ALA A 25 0.98 8.64 -0.92
CA ALA A 25 0.45 8.83 -2.27
C ALA A 25 1.09 10.01 -3.02
N THR A 26 2.00 10.75 -2.39
CA THR A 26 2.64 11.98 -2.89
C THR A 26 4.17 11.91 -2.82
N ALA A 27 4.85 12.96 -3.26
CA ALA A 27 6.30 13.12 -3.14
C ALA A 27 6.76 13.83 -1.84
N PHE A 28 5.81 14.22 -0.97
CA PHE A 28 6.13 14.97 0.25
C PHE A 28 6.88 14.13 1.29
N GLU A 29 7.41 14.83 2.29
CA GLU A 29 7.93 14.21 3.52
C GLU A 29 6.82 14.10 4.55
N PHE A 30 6.93 13.09 5.41
CA PHE A 30 5.99 12.88 6.50
C PHE A 30 6.11 14.01 7.53
N ALA A 31 4.98 14.57 7.98
CA ALA A 31 4.99 15.66 8.95
C ALA A 31 5.32 15.18 10.37
N VAL A 32 4.89 13.97 10.74
CA VAL A 32 5.21 13.36 12.04
C VAL A 32 6.41 12.43 11.86
N ASP A 33 7.59 12.73 12.41
CA ASP A 33 8.70 11.77 12.33
C ASP A 33 8.54 10.64 13.35
N ASP A 34 8.61 9.38 12.90
CA ASP A 34 8.52 8.20 13.77
C ASP A 34 9.54 8.26 14.93
N LYS A 35 10.71 8.88 14.73
CA LYS A 35 11.78 8.97 15.74
C LYS A 35 11.41 9.87 16.91
N GLU A 36 10.51 10.83 16.69
CA GLU A 36 10.03 11.78 17.70
C GLU A 36 8.79 11.27 18.44
N ILE A 37 8.25 10.13 18.02
CA ILE A 37 7.08 9.54 18.65
C ILE A 37 7.49 8.86 19.94
N ASP A 38 7.11 9.48 21.05
CA ASP A 38 7.13 8.88 22.38
C ASP A 38 5.68 8.69 22.86
N ARG A 39 5.01 7.66 22.35
CA ARG A 39 3.61 7.36 22.69
C ARG A 39 3.31 5.86 22.72
N LYS A 40 2.48 5.45 23.67
CA LYS A 40 1.89 4.10 23.74
C LYS A 40 0.84 3.89 22.66
N LEU A 41 0.73 2.64 22.19
CA LEU A 41 -0.33 2.21 21.28
C LEU A 41 -1.70 2.28 21.97
N PRO A 42 -2.80 2.47 21.21
CA PRO A 42 -4.15 2.49 21.78
C PRO A 42 -4.54 1.10 22.28
N CYS A 43 -5.38 1.03 23.31
CA CYS A 43 -5.95 -0.25 23.75
C CYS A 43 -7.08 -0.69 22.82
N LYS A 44 -7.51 -1.96 22.88
CA LYS A 44 -8.67 -2.44 22.10
C LYS A 44 -9.98 -1.76 22.53
N ASP A 45 -10.90 -1.60 21.59
CA ASP A 45 -12.10 -0.79 21.74
C ASP A 45 -12.98 -1.19 22.93
N GLU A 46 -13.09 -2.48 23.22
CA GLU A 46 -13.86 -3.00 24.36
C GLU A 46 -13.36 -2.49 25.71
N LEU A 47 -12.04 -2.37 25.90
CA LEU A 47 -11.43 -1.89 27.14
C LEU A 47 -11.65 -0.39 27.30
N TRP A 48 -11.55 0.36 26.20
CA TRP A 48 -11.87 1.79 26.18
C TRP A 48 -13.35 2.04 26.48
N ALA A 49 -14.27 1.32 25.83
CA ALA A 49 -15.71 1.45 26.02
C ALA A 49 -16.16 1.14 27.46
N ARG A 50 -15.48 0.20 28.14
CA ARG A 50 -15.74 -0.15 29.54
C ARG A 50 -15.06 0.77 30.55
N ASN A 51 -14.35 1.81 30.10
CA ASN A 51 -13.52 2.66 30.96
C ASN A 51 -12.57 1.84 31.85
N GLN A 52 -11.98 0.78 31.30
CA GLN A 52 -11.09 -0.13 32.02
C GLN A 52 -9.64 0.32 31.85
N PRO A 53 -8.98 0.84 32.90
CA PRO A 53 -7.60 1.29 32.80
C PRO A 53 -6.67 0.11 32.52
N VAL A 54 -5.87 0.24 31.46
CA VAL A 54 -4.92 -0.80 31.03
C VAL A 54 -3.64 -0.17 30.50
N GLU A 55 -2.58 -0.96 30.56
CA GLU A 55 -1.26 -0.61 30.02
C GLU A 55 -1.02 -1.30 28.67
N THR A 56 -0.55 -0.53 27.70
CA THR A 56 -0.21 -0.96 26.35
C THR A 56 1.25 -0.69 26.04
N ARG A 57 1.81 -1.44 25.08
CA ARG A 57 3.20 -1.25 24.66
C ARG A 57 3.43 0.10 23.99
N TRP A 58 4.65 0.59 24.11
CA TRP A 58 5.13 1.75 23.35
C TRP A 58 5.21 1.44 21.87
N PHE A 59 4.93 2.44 21.03
CA PHE A 59 5.24 2.34 19.62
C PHE A 59 6.75 2.20 19.43
N ARG A 60 7.16 1.25 18.59
CA ARG A 60 8.57 0.95 18.34
C ARG A 60 8.94 1.33 16.88
N PRO A 61 9.52 2.51 16.65
CA PRO A 61 10.20 2.81 15.40
C PRO A 61 11.36 1.83 15.18
N ALA A 62 11.78 1.61 13.92
CA ALA A 62 13.02 0.86 13.67
C ALA A 62 14.17 1.47 14.49
N ASN A 63 14.99 0.63 15.11
CA ASN A 63 16.24 0.96 15.84
C ASN A 63 16.15 1.43 17.30
N ARG A 64 14.99 1.44 17.97
CA ARG A 64 15.00 1.53 19.44
C ARG A 64 15.11 0.13 20.06
N HIS A 65 16.33 -0.25 20.45
CA HIS A 65 16.60 -1.46 21.23
C HIS A 65 15.95 -1.36 22.62
N PHE A 66 15.20 -2.42 22.97
CA PHE A 66 15.00 -2.95 24.32
C PHE A 66 14.90 -1.94 25.47
N GLU A 67 13.72 -1.36 25.65
CA GLU A 67 13.22 -1.18 27.00
C GLU A 67 12.21 -2.30 27.26
N TYR A 68 12.41 -3.04 28.36
CA TYR A 68 11.51 -4.07 28.87
C TYR A 68 10.18 -3.43 29.30
N HIS A 69 9.39 -3.02 28.32
CA HIS A 69 8.03 -2.57 28.54
C HIS A 69 7.09 -3.77 28.44
N ALA A 70 6.11 -3.84 29.34
CA ALA A 70 5.07 -4.84 29.30
C ALA A 70 4.40 -4.84 27.91
N ASP A 71 4.52 -5.96 27.19
CA ASP A 71 4.04 -6.08 25.82
C ASP A 71 2.51 -6.23 25.77
N ASN A 72 1.90 -6.73 26.86
CA ASN A 72 0.47 -6.96 27.11
C ASN A 72 -0.38 -7.06 25.82
N PRO A 73 -0.09 -8.03 24.92
CA PRO A 73 -0.74 -8.13 23.62
C PRO A 73 -2.26 -8.33 23.74
N GLU A 74 -2.74 -8.85 24.87
CA GLU A 74 -4.16 -8.99 25.20
C GLU A 74 -4.92 -7.65 25.33
N ASN A 75 -4.19 -6.55 25.57
CA ASN A 75 -4.75 -5.20 25.66
C ASN A 75 -4.79 -4.49 24.30
N LEU A 76 -4.09 -5.01 23.28
CA LEU A 76 -4.03 -4.43 21.95
C LEU A 76 -5.17 -4.93 21.07
N GLY A 77 -5.62 -4.07 20.16
CA GLY A 77 -6.64 -4.40 19.16
C GLY A 77 -6.15 -4.12 17.75
N SER A 78 -7.01 -4.36 16.75
CA SER A 78 -6.69 -4.12 15.33
C SER A 78 -6.14 -2.72 15.06
N PHE A 79 -6.56 -1.69 15.81
CA PHE A 79 -6.06 -0.34 15.61
C PHE A 79 -4.58 -0.19 15.96
N ALA A 80 -4.13 -0.82 17.05
CA ALA A 80 -2.72 -0.81 17.44
C ALA A 80 -1.84 -1.48 16.37
N TYR A 81 -2.26 -2.65 15.89
CA TYR A 81 -1.55 -3.37 14.83
C TYR A 81 -1.60 -2.64 13.48
N TYR A 82 -2.70 -1.94 13.19
CA TYR A 82 -2.82 -1.08 12.01
C TYR A 82 -1.79 0.06 12.03
N ILE A 83 -1.58 0.70 13.18
CA ILE A 83 -0.55 1.73 13.36
C ILE A 83 0.85 1.14 13.12
N GLU A 84 1.12 -0.05 13.63
CA GLU A 84 2.43 -0.69 13.47
C GLU A 84 2.75 -1.01 12.01
N ILE A 85 1.81 -1.58 11.26
CA ILE A 85 2.01 -1.86 9.83
C ILE A 85 2.18 -0.56 9.01
N LEU A 86 1.49 0.52 9.38
CA LEU A 86 1.72 1.84 8.79
C LEU A 86 3.13 2.38 9.06
N GLY A 87 3.69 2.11 10.24
CA GLY A 87 5.10 2.42 10.53
C GLY A 87 6.08 1.66 9.62
N ILE A 88 5.78 0.40 9.29
CA ILE A 88 6.58 -0.38 8.33
C ILE A 88 6.43 0.19 6.92
N LEU A 89 5.19 0.50 6.50
CA LEU A 89 4.90 1.12 5.20
C LEU A 89 5.63 2.46 5.03
N THR A 90 5.71 3.26 6.08
CA THR A 90 6.43 4.55 6.11
C THR A 90 7.93 4.37 5.83
N GLN A 91 8.55 3.35 6.41
CA GLN A 91 9.96 3.03 6.14
C GLN A 91 10.18 2.53 4.72
N ILE A 92 9.29 1.66 4.22
CA ILE A 92 9.34 1.20 2.84
C ILE A 92 9.16 2.38 1.88
N HIS A 93 8.25 3.31 2.16
CA HIS A 93 8.07 4.50 1.35
C HIS A 93 9.37 5.35 1.29
N ARG A 94 10.01 5.59 2.43
CA ARG A 94 11.32 6.30 2.48
C ARG A 94 12.41 5.55 1.70
N PHE A 95 12.48 4.23 1.85
CA PHE A 95 13.41 3.38 1.09
C PHE A 95 13.20 3.50 -0.42
N LEU A 96 11.95 3.45 -0.90
CA LEU A 96 11.60 3.56 -2.31
C LEU A 96 11.87 4.95 -2.90
N LYS A 97 12.03 5.99 -2.08
CA LYS A 97 12.41 7.34 -2.54
C LYS A 97 13.92 7.54 -2.68
N LYS A 98 14.76 6.67 -2.09
CA LYS A 98 16.22 6.81 -2.16
C LYS A 98 16.72 6.42 -3.56
N PRO A 99 17.45 7.30 -4.27
CA PRO A 99 17.98 6.95 -5.58
C PRO A 99 18.99 5.78 -5.48
N VAL A 100 19.11 4.98 -6.53
CA VAL A 100 20.03 3.84 -6.58
C VAL A 100 20.71 3.77 -7.94
N ASP A 101 22.04 3.83 -7.97
CA ASP A 101 22.81 3.53 -9.18
C ASP A 101 22.90 2.01 -9.38
N ILE A 102 22.07 1.48 -10.27
CA ILE A 102 22.03 0.04 -10.58
C ILE A 102 23.26 -0.45 -11.37
N GLY A 103 24.13 0.44 -11.84
CA GLY A 103 25.41 0.12 -12.45
C GLY A 103 26.54 -0.05 -11.44
N ALA A 104 26.39 0.48 -10.23
CA ALA A 104 27.36 0.41 -9.16
C ALA A 104 27.07 -0.78 -8.22
N LEU A 105 28.03 -1.71 -8.09
CA LEU A 105 27.86 -2.90 -7.26
C LEU A 105 27.60 -2.56 -5.78
N GLY A 106 28.32 -1.58 -5.23
CA GLY A 106 28.14 -1.18 -3.83
C GLY A 106 26.75 -0.63 -3.52
N ASP A 107 26.19 0.20 -4.41
CA ASP A 107 24.84 0.75 -4.27
C ASP A 107 23.78 -0.36 -4.33
N VAL A 108 23.93 -1.30 -5.26
CA VAL A 108 23.04 -2.46 -5.38
C VAL A 108 23.11 -3.35 -4.13
N GLU A 109 24.30 -3.62 -3.59
CA GLU A 109 24.47 -4.40 -2.36
C GLU A 109 23.81 -3.72 -1.16
N GLN A 110 24.00 -2.40 -1.00
CA GLN A 110 23.37 -1.62 0.06
C GLN A 110 21.84 -1.64 -0.06
N TRP A 111 21.31 -1.45 -1.26
CA TRP A 111 19.87 -1.52 -1.53
C TRP A 111 19.31 -2.92 -1.19
N GLN A 112 20.00 -3.99 -1.59
CA GLN A 112 19.60 -5.37 -1.30
C GLN A 112 19.64 -5.68 0.20
N GLN A 113 20.57 -5.08 0.95
CA GLN A 113 20.63 -5.21 2.39
C GLN A 113 19.42 -4.53 3.06
N GLU A 114 19.12 -3.27 2.69
CA GLU A 114 17.98 -2.54 3.23
C GLU A 114 16.64 -3.22 2.86
N TYR A 115 16.51 -3.68 1.62
CA TYR A 115 15.37 -4.48 1.16
C TYR A 115 15.13 -5.72 2.04
N ARG A 116 16.19 -6.50 2.31
CA ARG A 116 16.08 -7.71 3.15
C ARG A 116 15.73 -7.40 4.60
N GLN A 117 16.22 -6.29 5.14
CA GLN A 117 15.86 -5.83 6.49
C GLN A 117 14.37 -5.48 6.58
N LEU A 118 13.85 -4.76 5.58
CA LEU A 118 12.42 -4.40 5.50
C LEU A 118 11.53 -5.63 5.31
N ASP A 119 11.95 -6.59 4.45
CA ASP A 119 11.25 -7.86 4.24
C ASP A 119 11.18 -8.70 5.52
N SER A 120 12.31 -8.82 6.22
CA SER A 120 12.40 -9.52 7.50
C SER A 120 11.49 -8.88 8.56
N ARG A 121 11.46 -7.54 8.62
CA ARG A 121 10.59 -6.82 9.56
C ARG A 121 9.11 -7.02 9.24
N LEU A 122 8.72 -6.93 7.97
CA LEU A 122 7.35 -7.13 7.53
C LEU A 122 6.88 -8.56 7.83
N SER A 123 7.73 -9.55 7.54
CA SER A 123 7.47 -10.96 7.82
C SER A 123 7.40 -11.24 9.33
N GLY A 124 8.31 -10.66 10.11
CA GLY A 124 8.31 -10.76 11.57
C GLY A 124 7.05 -10.19 12.20
N TRP A 125 6.63 -8.99 11.76
CA TRP A 125 5.37 -8.40 12.22
C TRP A 125 4.16 -9.31 11.95
N LYS A 126 4.09 -9.94 10.76
CA LYS A 126 3.00 -10.86 10.44
C LYS A 126 3.04 -12.12 11.30
N TYR A 127 4.23 -12.66 11.57
CA TYR A 127 4.43 -13.85 12.39
C TYR A 127 4.05 -13.60 13.86
N ASP A 128 4.40 -12.43 14.40
CA ASP A 128 4.14 -12.05 15.80
C ASP A 128 2.67 -11.68 16.07
N LEU A 129 1.86 -11.53 15.03
CA LEU A 129 0.48 -11.09 15.15
C LEU A 129 -0.38 -12.20 15.80
N PRO A 130 -1.14 -11.93 16.88
CA PRO A 130 -1.99 -12.94 17.51
C PRO A 130 -2.99 -13.54 16.51
N SER A 131 -3.29 -14.82 16.66
CA SER A 131 -4.11 -15.57 15.70
C SER A 131 -5.51 -14.97 15.49
N GLN A 132 -6.09 -14.28 16.50
CA GLN A 132 -7.36 -13.57 16.33
C GLN A 132 -7.28 -12.38 15.36
N TYR A 133 -6.10 -11.77 15.22
CA TYR A 133 -5.87 -10.65 14.31
C TYR A 133 -5.24 -11.12 13.00
N GLY A 134 -4.34 -12.10 13.02
CA GLY A 134 -3.59 -12.52 11.84
C GLY A 134 -4.29 -13.48 10.88
N ASN A 135 -5.32 -14.21 11.34
CA ASN A 135 -5.96 -15.24 10.54
C ASN A 135 -7.03 -14.68 9.58
N MET A 136 -6.67 -14.54 8.30
CA MET A 136 -7.58 -14.05 7.26
C MET A 136 -8.66 -15.06 6.84
N LEU A 137 -8.50 -16.36 7.17
CA LEU A 137 -9.54 -17.37 6.93
C LEU A 137 -10.86 -17.02 7.62
N ARG A 138 -10.83 -16.16 8.65
CA ARG A 138 -12.02 -15.61 9.32
C ARG A 138 -13.01 -14.95 8.36
N LEU A 139 -12.56 -14.40 7.23
CA LEU A 139 -13.45 -13.83 6.20
C LEU A 139 -14.41 -14.87 5.59
N HIS A 140 -14.08 -16.15 5.68
CA HIS A 140 -14.84 -17.26 5.10
C HIS A 140 -15.65 -18.04 6.15
N ILE A 141 -15.57 -17.67 7.44
CA ILE A 141 -16.25 -18.38 8.52
C ILE A 141 -17.58 -17.67 8.85
N PRO A 142 -18.74 -18.30 8.59
CA PRO A 142 -20.03 -17.75 8.98
C PRO A 142 -20.10 -17.52 10.50
N GLY A 143 -20.53 -16.33 10.94
CA GLY A 143 -20.62 -15.98 12.36
C GLY A 143 -19.34 -15.40 12.99
N ALA A 144 -18.20 -15.42 12.30
CA ALA A 144 -16.98 -14.74 12.76
C ALA A 144 -17.04 -13.19 12.60
N ALA A 145 -18.14 -12.68 12.05
CA ALA A 145 -18.38 -11.26 11.74
C ALA A 145 -18.23 -10.33 12.96
N GLU A 146 -18.48 -10.83 14.18
CA GLU A 146 -18.35 -10.04 15.41
C GLU A 146 -16.92 -9.52 15.64
N HIS A 147 -15.92 -10.15 15.02
CA HIS A 147 -14.50 -9.80 15.15
C HIS A 147 -13.91 -9.15 13.88
N VAL A 148 -14.67 -9.08 12.78
CA VAL A 148 -14.25 -8.45 11.52
C VAL A 148 -14.89 -7.07 11.43
N ASN A 149 -14.15 -6.06 11.87
CA ASN A 149 -14.57 -4.66 11.74
C ASN A 149 -13.74 -3.92 10.67
N CYS A 150 -14.12 -2.69 10.36
CA CYS A 150 -13.44 -1.88 9.35
C CYS A 150 -11.96 -1.64 9.66
N ILE A 151 -11.58 -1.54 10.94
CA ILE A 151 -10.18 -1.36 11.35
C ILE A 151 -9.37 -2.65 11.10
N TRP A 152 -9.96 -3.81 11.38
CA TRP A 152 -9.35 -5.10 11.05
C TRP A 152 -9.15 -5.25 9.54
N ILE A 153 -10.16 -4.87 8.74
CA ILE A 153 -10.07 -4.85 7.27
C ILE A 153 -8.93 -3.92 6.82
N MET A 154 -8.89 -2.71 7.37
CA MET A 154 -7.85 -1.73 7.05
C MET A 154 -6.44 -2.21 7.44
N MET A 155 -6.30 -2.90 8.57
CA MET A 155 -5.04 -3.51 8.99
C MET A 155 -4.54 -4.53 7.95
N HIS A 156 -5.37 -5.47 7.53
CA HIS A 156 -4.98 -6.50 6.55
C HIS A 156 -4.72 -5.92 5.17
N ILE A 157 -5.62 -5.08 4.66
CA ILE A 157 -5.43 -4.52 3.31
C ILE A 157 -4.17 -3.63 3.25
N THR A 158 -3.82 -2.96 4.34
CA THR A 158 -2.58 -2.20 4.47
C THR A 158 -1.36 -3.11 4.53
N TYR A 159 -1.43 -4.24 5.22
CA TYR A 159 -0.36 -5.25 5.19
C TYR A 159 -0.09 -5.71 3.76
N HIS A 160 -1.11 -6.14 3.00
CA HIS A 160 -0.92 -6.58 1.61
C HIS A 160 -0.45 -5.45 0.70
N THR A 161 -0.93 -4.22 0.93
CA THR A 161 -0.41 -3.03 0.22
C THR A 161 1.08 -2.82 0.51
N THR A 162 1.51 -3.04 1.76
CA THR A 162 2.91 -2.91 2.19
C THR A 162 3.80 -3.97 1.54
N VAL A 163 3.30 -5.22 1.45
CA VAL A 163 3.94 -6.31 0.71
C VAL A 163 4.15 -5.92 -0.76
N ILE A 164 3.11 -5.42 -1.43
CA ILE A 164 3.20 -4.99 -2.83
C ILE A 164 4.20 -3.84 -2.99
N ARG A 165 4.13 -2.81 -2.14
CA ARG A 165 5.02 -1.64 -2.23
C ARG A 165 6.50 -2.04 -2.09
N LEU A 166 6.83 -2.93 -1.16
CA LEU A 166 8.21 -3.40 -0.99
C LEU A 166 8.69 -4.28 -2.16
N HIS A 167 7.91 -5.29 -2.52
CA HIS A 167 8.38 -6.32 -3.46
C HIS A 167 8.29 -5.88 -4.92
N SER A 168 7.39 -4.96 -5.26
CA SER A 168 7.18 -4.54 -6.65
C SER A 168 8.42 -3.89 -7.28
N SER A 169 9.25 -3.18 -6.51
CA SER A 169 10.51 -2.60 -7.03
C SER A 169 11.57 -3.66 -7.38
N ALA A 170 11.55 -4.81 -6.69
CA ALA A 170 12.42 -5.95 -7.00
C ALA A 170 11.84 -6.82 -8.13
N ALA A 171 10.51 -6.93 -8.18
CA ALA A 171 9.81 -7.77 -9.14
C ALA A 171 9.73 -7.14 -10.54
N TYR A 172 9.54 -5.82 -10.62
CA TYR A 172 9.29 -5.09 -11.86
C TYR A 172 10.21 -3.86 -11.99
N PRO A 173 11.54 -4.03 -12.05
CA PRO A 173 12.45 -2.91 -12.17
C PRO A 173 12.29 -2.22 -13.54
N SER A 174 12.11 -0.90 -13.53
CA SER A 174 11.91 -0.11 -14.75
C SER A 174 13.16 -0.04 -15.63
N THR A 175 14.33 -0.05 -14.99
CA THR A 175 15.64 -0.18 -15.66
C THR A 175 16.35 -1.39 -15.07
N LYS A 176 17.06 -2.13 -15.93
CA LYS A 176 17.78 -3.36 -15.57
C LYS A 176 19.27 -3.14 -15.74
N SER A 177 20.07 -3.86 -14.96
CA SER A 177 21.51 -3.99 -15.17
C SER A 177 21.92 -5.46 -15.02
N PRO A 178 23.15 -5.87 -15.42
CA PRO A 178 23.62 -7.23 -15.21
C PRO A 178 23.58 -7.69 -13.73
N ILE A 179 23.63 -6.74 -12.80
CA ILE A 179 23.64 -6.98 -11.35
C ILE A 179 22.31 -6.63 -10.66
N PHE A 180 21.34 -6.06 -11.40
CA PHE A 180 20.01 -5.71 -10.92
C PHE A 180 18.93 -6.22 -11.88
N THR A 181 18.44 -7.43 -11.61
CA THR A 181 17.50 -8.16 -12.46
C THR A 181 16.16 -8.42 -11.76
N PRO A 182 15.06 -8.61 -12.51
CA PRO A 182 13.74 -8.90 -11.94
C PRO A 182 13.74 -10.16 -11.06
N SER A 183 13.10 -10.05 -9.89
CA SER A 183 12.98 -11.16 -8.93
C SER A 183 11.66 -11.91 -9.06
N PHE A 184 11.72 -13.19 -9.45
CA PHE A 184 10.55 -14.07 -9.52
C PHE A 184 9.86 -14.25 -8.17
N ASN A 185 10.62 -14.49 -7.09
CA ASN A 185 10.06 -14.64 -5.74
C ASN A 185 9.32 -13.38 -5.27
N ALA A 186 9.87 -12.20 -5.57
CA ALA A 186 9.19 -10.93 -5.28
C ALA A 186 7.89 -10.78 -6.08
N SER A 187 7.89 -11.23 -7.35
CA SER A 187 6.67 -11.21 -8.18
C SER A 187 5.58 -12.13 -7.64
N GLN A 188 5.92 -13.32 -7.13
CA GLN A 188 4.97 -14.24 -6.51
C GLN A 188 4.35 -13.64 -5.24
N ARG A 189 5.17 -13.05 -4.35
CA ARG A 189 4.68 -12.36 -3.15
C ARG A 189 3.71 -11.22 -3.49
N CYS A 190 4.02 -10.46 -4.53
CA CYS A 190 3.14 -9.42 -5.07
C CYS A 190 1.79 -9.99 -5.53
N ARG A 191 1.80 -11.09 -6.30
CA ARG A 191 0.58 -11.74 -6.82
C ARG A 191 -0.31 -12.25 -5.68
N THR A 192 0.25 -12.99 -4.72
CA THR A 192 -0.49 -13.47 -3.55
C THR A 192 -1.11 -12.31 -2.78
N ALA A 193 -0.37 -11.21 -2.56
CA ALA A 193 -0.92 -10.04 -1.90
C ALA A 193 -2.10 -9.39 -2.67
N VAL A 194 -2.08 -9.42 -4.01
CA VAL A 194 -3.23 -8.96 -4.81
C VAL A 194 -4.43 -9.89 -4.66
N GLU A 195 -4.22 -11.21 -4.66
CA GLU A 195 -5.29 -12.19 -4.44
C GLU A 195 -5.96 -11.98 -3.08
N ASP A 196 -5.18 -11.71 -2.03
CA ASP A 196 -5.69 -11.39 -0.70
C ASP A 196 -6.47 -10.05 -0.70
N ILE A 197 -5.98 -9.01 -1.39
CA ILE A 197 -6.72 -7.74 -1.55
C ILE A 197 -8.05 -7.97 -2.29
N CYS A 198 -8.08 -8.80 -3.33
CA CYS A 198 -9.30 -9.16 -4.04
C CYS A 198 -10.30 -9.90 -3.13
N THR A 199 -9.80 -10.78 -2.26
CA THR A 199 -10.62 -11.48 -1.27
C THR A 199 -11.23 -10.50 -0.26
N ILE A 200 -10.43 -9.55 0.26
CA ILE A 200 -10.92 -8.48 1.14
C ILE A 200 -11.96 -7.61 0.42
N ASN A 201 -11.69 -7.20 -0.83
CA ASN A 201 -12.62 -6.42 -1.65
C ASN A 201 -13.97 -7.13 -1.81
N THR A 202 -13.94 -8.42 -2.12
CA THR A 202 -15.14 -9.26 -2.24
C THR A 202 -15.92 -9.29 -0.92
N HIS A 203 -15.24 -9.49 0.21
CA HIS A 203 -15.89 -9.50 1.52
C HIS A 203 -16.56 -8.15 1.83
N VAL A 204 -15.87 -7.03 1.59
CA VAL A 204 -16.37 -5.67 1.81
C VAL A 204 -17.63 -5.40 0.98
N ARG A 205 -17.64 -5.79 -0.31
CA ARG A 205 -18.82 -5.63 -1.18
C ARG A 205 -19.98 -6.49 -0.70
N THR A 206 -19.74 -7.78 -0.44
CA THR A 206 -20.79 -8.72 -0.01
C THR A 206 -21.48 -8.30 1.29
N HIS A 207 -20.77 -7.62 2.18
CA HIS A 207 -21.30 -7.14 3.46
C HIS A 207 -21.69 -5.65 3.46
N ASN A 208 -21.70 -4.98 2.30
CA ASN A 208 -22.05 -3.56 2.14
C ASN A 208 -21.22 -2.61 3.03
N LEU A 209 -19.93 -2.90 3.20
CA LEU A 209 -19.04 -2.12 4.08
C LEU A 209 -18.35 -0.94 3.36
N LEU A 210 -18.61 -0.73 2.06
CA LEU A 210 -17.91 0.29 1.27
C LEU A 210 -18.09 1.71 1.82
N SER A 211 -19.29 2.07 2.26
CA SER A 211 -19.59 3.38 2.85
C SER A 211 -18.87 3.65 4.17
N ASN A 212 -18.34 2.60 4.81
CA ASN A 212 -17.65 2.67 6.10
C ASN A 212 -16.13 2.80 5.92
N LEU A 213 -15.64 2.76 4.68
CA LEU A 213 -14.23 2.79 4.33
C LEU A 213 -13.89 4.08 3.60
N GLY A 214 -12.68 4.57 3.83
CA GLY A 214 -12.20 5.86 3.32
C GLY A 214 -11.23 5.75 2.15
N PRO A 215 -10.64 6.88 1.75
CA PRO A 215 -9.57 6.95 0.75
C PRO A 215 -8.40 5.96 0.95
N PRO A 216 -7.98 5.63 2.19
CA PRO A 216 -6.97 4.57 2.42
C PRO A 216 -7.29 3.22 1.77
N PHE A 217 -8.56 2.79 1.80
CA PHE A 217 -8.97 1.54 1.17
C PHE A 217 -8.92 1.64 -0.36
N ALA A 218 -9.40 2.76 -0.91
CA ALA A 218 -9.31 3.04 -2.34
C ALA A 218 -7.85 3.06 -2.83
N PHE A 219 -6.93 3.62 -2.05
CA PHE A 219 -5.50 3.58 -2.36
C PHE A 219 -4.96 2.14 -2.46
N SER A 220 -5.36 1.25 -1.54
CA SER A 220 -4.98 -0.16 -1.60
C SER A 220 -5.52 -0.88 -2.84
N LEU A 221 -6.77 -0.62 -3.23
CA LEU A 221 -7.35 -1.16 -4.46
C LEU A 221 -6.61 -0.66 -5.70
N TRP A 222 -6.24 0.62 -5.72
CA TRP A 222 -5.42 1.18 -6.79
C TRP A 222 -4.04 0.49 -6.85
N VAL A 223 -3.33 0.34 -5.73
CA VAL A 223 -2.02 -0.34 -5.72
C VAL A 223 -2.12 -1.76 -6.28
N ALA A 224 -3.17 -2.52 -5.93
CA ALA A 224 -3.41 -3.85 -6.46
C ALA A 224 -3.74 -3.86 -7.96
N ALA A 225 -4.66 -2.99 -8.41
CA ALA A 225 -5.04 -2.89 -9.81
C ALA A 225 -3.87 -2.45 -10.69
N ARG A 226 -3.05 -1.51 -10.21
CA ARG A 226 -1.80 -1.10 -10.86
C ARG A 226 -0.86 -2.29 -11.06
N LEU A 227 -0.66 -3.09 -10.02
CA LEU A 227 0.22 -4.23 -10.06
C LEU A 227 -0.25 -5.27 -11.08
N LEU A 228 -1.57 -5.48 -11.23
CA LEU A 228 -2.12 -6.36 -12.26
C LEU A 228 -1.80 -5.88 -13.68
N LEU A 229 -1.89 -4.56 -13.94
CA LEU A 229 -1.48 -3.98 -15.24
C LEU A 229 0.01 -4.18 -15.51
N VAL A 230 0.85 -3.92 -14.51
CA VAL A 230 2.30 -4.04 -14.66
C VAL A 230 2.69 -5.50 -14.85
N HIS A 231 2.11 -6.41 -14.08
CA HIS A 231 2.37 -7.84 -14.21
C HIS A 231 1.92 -8.38 -15.58
N GLY A 232 0.70 -8.07 -15.98
CA GLY A 232 0.15 -8.51 -17.26
C GLY A 232 0.93 -7.98 -18.46
N SER A 233 1.41 -6.73 -18.39
CA SER A 233 2.19 -6.14 -19.49
C SER A 233 3.66 -6.56 -19.55
N THR A 234 4.25 -7.03 -18.45
CA THR A 234 5.68 -7.33 -18.38
C THR A 234 6.02 -8.82 -18.33
N ILE A 235 5.14 -9.66 -17.78
CA ILE A 235 5.39 -11.09 -17.54
C ILE A 235 4.36 -11.96 -18.27
N ASP A 236 3.08 -11.82 -17.93
CA ASP A 236 2.05 -12.77 -18.39
C ASP A 236 1.53 -12.47 -19.80
N HIS A 237 1.87 -11.29 -20.36
CA HIS A 237 1.33 -10.75 -21.62
C HIS A 237 -0.21 -10.67 -21.68
N LEU A 238 -0.88 -10.85 -20.55
CA LEU A 238 -2.33 -10.81 -20.40
C LEU A 238 -2.65 -10.20 -19.04
N VAL A 239 -3.51 -9.17 -19.03
CA VAL A 239 -3.98 -8.55 -17.79
C VAL A 239 -4.99 -9.45 -17.10
N ASN A 240 -4.79 -9.67 -15.80
CA ASN A 240 -5.69 -10.51 -15.00
C ASN A 240 -7.10 -9.87 -14.90
N PRO A 241 -8.19 -10.60 -15.24
CA PRO A 241 -9.56 -10.07 -15.21
C PRO A 241 -10.03 -9.54 -13.86
N ALA A 242 -9.41 -9.95 -12.75
CA ALA A 242 -9.71 -9.45 -11.41
C ALA A 242 -9.58 -7.91 -11.30
N ILE A 243 -8.81 -7.27 -12.20
CA ILE A 243 -8.69 -5.82 -12.24
C ILE A 243 -10.04 -5.12 -12.41
N HIS A 244 -10.96 -5.70 -13.19
CA HIS A 244 -12.26 -5.08 -13.45
C HIS A 244 -13.09 -4.94 -12.17
N ALA A 245 -13.06 -5.95 -11.31
CA ALA A 245 -13.75 -5.89 -10.01
C ALA A 245 -13.14 -4.83 -9.08
N LEU A 246 -11.81 -4.61 -9.14
CA LEU A 246 -11.16 -3.54 -8.37
C LEU A 246 -11.55 -2.15 -8.90
N VAL A 247 -11.57 -1.98 -10.22
CA VAL A 247 -11.97 -0.72 -10.89
C VAL A 247 -13.44 -0.40 -10.63
N GLU A 248 -14.32 -1.41 -10.67
CA GLU A 248 -15.74 -1.26 -10.34
C GLU A 248 -15.91 -0.80 -8.89
N THR A 249 -15.24 -1.46 -7.92
CA THR A 249 -15.29 -1.00 -6.53
C THR A 249 -14.81 0.45 -6.37
N LEU A 250 -13.71 0.82 -7.02
CA LEU A 250 -13.19 2.18 -6.97
C LEU A 250 -14.22 3.20 -7.50
N ARG A 251 -14.92 2.86 -8.58
CA ARG A 251 -15.98 3.69 -9.15
C ARG A 251 -17.18 3.82 -8.22
N ASP A 252 -17.61 2.72 -7.60
CA ASP A 252 -18.70 2.73 -6.60
C ASP A 252 -18.34 3.62 -5.40
N MET A 253 -17.10 3.51 -4.92
CA MET A 253 -16.56 4.37 -3.86
C MET A 253 -16.44 5.84 -4.27
N GLY A 254 -16.33 6.11 -5.57
CA GLY A 254 -16.26 7.45 -6.16
C GLY A 254 -17.43 8.36 -5.78
N SER A 255 -18.59 7.77 -5.48
CA SER A 255 -19.77 8.48 -4.98
C SER A 255 -19.55 9.15 -3.61
N TYR A 256 -18.63 8.62 -2.80
CA TYR A 256 -18.28 9.14 -1.48
C TYR A 256 -16.94 9.88 -1.49
N TRP A 257 -15.99 9.40 -2.29
CA TRP A 257 -14.60 9.84 -2.28
C TRP A 257 -14.09 10.11 -3.70
N GLU A 258 -13.95 11.39 -4.04
CA GLU A 258 -13.52 11.82 -5.38
C GLU A 258 -12.20 11.17 -5.84
N VAL A 259 -11.26 10.94 -4.93
CA VAL A 259 -9.98 10.27 -5.24
C VAL A 259 -10.16 8.83 -5.75
N ALA A 260 -11.19 8.12 -5.29
CA ALA A 260 -11.49 6.78 -5.77
C ALA A 260 -11.99 6.80 -7.22
N ASP A 261 -12.84 7.77 -7.57
CA ASP A 261 -13.30 7.99 -8.95
C ASP A 261 -12.15 8.36 -9.89
N ARG A 262 -11.21 9.20 -9.41
CA ARG A 262 -9.98 9.51 -10.15
C ARG A 262 -9.15 8.27 -10.44
N TYR A 263 -8.93 7.40 -9.44
CA TYR A 263 -8.23 6.12 -9.65
C TYR A 263 -8.96 5.23 -10.66
N ALA A 264 -10.28 5.08 -10.53
CA ALA A 264 -11.09 4.29 -11.46
C ALA A 264 -11.00 4.82 -12.90
N THR A 265 -11.07 6.14 -13.07
CA THR A 265 -10.98 6.81 -14.37
C THR A 265 -9.62 6.60 -15.02
N LEU A 266 -8.54 6.78 -14.26
CA LEU A 266 -7.18 6.56 -14.74
C LEU A 266 -6.97 5.10 -15.16
N LEU A 267 -7.35 4.15 -14.30
CA LEU A 267 -7.28 2.72 -14.59
C LEU A 267 -8.07 2.34 -15.85
N SER A 268 -9.29 2.85 -15.98
CA SER A 268 -10.15 2.57 -17.13
C SER A 268 -9.55 3.09 -18.43
N ARG A 269 -8.93 4.27 -18.40
CA ARG A 269 -8.21 4.83 -19.55
C ARG A 269 -7.05 3.92 -19.96
N VAL A 270 -6.22 3.49 -19.00
CA VAL A 270 -5.06 2.66 -19.29
C VAL A 270 -5.47 1.29 -19.82
N LEU A 271 -6.55 0.70 -19.28
CA LEU A 271 -7.12 -0.55 -19.78
C LEU A 271 -7.61 -0.42 -21.23
N ALA A 272 -8.33 0.66 -21.56
CA ALA A 272 -8.77 0.91 -22.93
C ALA A 272 -7.58 1.06 -23.90
N GLU A 273 -6.54 1.80 -23.51
CA GLU A 273 -5.32 1.94 -24.31
C GLU A 273 -4.58 0.59 -24.48
N TYR A 274 -4.59 -0.26 -23.44
CA TYR A 274 -4.02 -1.61 -23.51
C TYR A 274 -4.81 -2.51 -24.47
N ASP A 275 -6.13 -2.54 -24.37
CA ASP A 275 -6.99 -3.33 -25.26
C ASP A 275 -6.88 -2.90 -26.73
N ASP A 276 -6.76 -1.58 -26.97
CA ASP A 276 -6.54 -1.04 -28.31
C ASP A 276 -5.15 -1.42 -28.83
N SER A 277 -4.12 -1.41 -27.97
CA SER A 277 -2.78 -1.85 -28.35
C SER A 277 -2.77 -3.33 -28.72
N GLU A 278 -3.35 -4.22 -27.92
CA GLU A 278 -3.42 -5.67 -28.23
C GLU A 278 -4.07 -5.95 -29.59
N ARG A 279 -5.01 -5.10 -30.03
CA ARG A 279 -5.69 -5.21 -31.33
C ARG A 279 -4.87 -4.66 -32.50
N HIS A 280 -4.07 -3.62 -32.30
CA HIS A 280 -3.44 -2.85 -33.39
C HIS A 280 -1.90 -2.85 -33.40
N SER A 281 -1.26 -3.09 -32.26
CA SER A 281 0.20 -3.00 -32.05
C SER A 281 0.68 -3.95 -30.94
N ARG A 282 1.62 -4.85 -31.21
CA ARG A 282 2.17 -5.78 -30.20
C ARG A 282 3.11 -5.13 -29.16
N GLU A 283 3.03 -3.81 -28.98
CA GLU A 283 3.83 -3.09 -27.98
C GLU A 283 2.93 -2.52 -26.87
N PRO A 284 3.36 -2.60 -25.60
CA PRO A 284 2.58 -2.04 -24.49
C PRO A 284 2.47 -0.51 -24.62
N PRO A 285 1.30 0.07 -24.33
CA PRO A 285 1.06 1.49 -24.50
C PRO A 285 1.93 2.31 -23.55
N SER A 286 2.18 3.57 -23.92
CA SER A 286 3.06 4.46 -23.14
C SER A 286 2.57 4.69 -21.70
N SER A 287 1.26 4.66 -21.46
CA SER A 287 0.65 4.77 -20.14
C SER A 287 0.97 3.58 -19.24
N VAL A 288 0.97 2.37 -19.79
CA VAL A 288 1.42 1.14 -19.10
C VAL A 288 2.91 1.22 -18.76
N LYS A 289 3.75 1.74 -19.67
CA LYS A 289 5.17 2.00 -19.39
C LYS A 289 5.37 2.99 -18.24
N ILE A 290 4.53 4.03 -18.14
CA ILE A 290 4.54 4.98 -17.01
C ILE A 290 4.12 4.28 -15.71
N LEU A 291 3.08 3.44 -15.75
CA LEU A 291 2.63 2.69 -14.58
C LEU A 291 3.63 1.65 -14.10
N ALA A 292 4.49 1.12 -14.98
CA ALA A 292 5.51 0.13 -14.65
C ALA A 292 6.58 0.63 -13.68
N ASP A 293 6.74 1.94 -13.51
CA ASP A 293 7.61 2.50 -12.48
C ASP A 293 6.96 2.46 -11.09
N MET A 294 7.00 1.27 -10.49
CA MET A 294 6.36 0.96 -9.20
C MET A 294 6.84 1.83 -8.03
N ARG A 295 7.94 2.58 -8.20
CA ARG A 295 8.45 3.52 -7.20
C ARG A 295 7.67 4.83 -7.19
N ARG A 296 7.12 5.26 -8.34
CA ARG A 296 6.29 6.48 -8.46
C ARG A 296 5.05 6.42 -7.57
N CYS A 297 4.74 7.56 -6.98
CA CYS A 297 3.54 7.75 -6.17
C CYS A 297 2.30 7.93 -7.05
N ALA A 298 1.11 7.80 -6.45
CA ALA A 298 -0.15 7.89 -7.20
C ALA A 298 -0.36 9.30 -7.79
N TYR A 299 0.01 10.35 -7.07
CA TYR A 299 -0.08 11.74 -7.53
C TYR A 299 0.75 11.99 -8.80
N ASP A 300 2.00 11.53 -8.82
CA ASP A 300 2.89 11.70 -9.98
C ASP A 300 2.34 10.99 -11.22
N LEU A 301 1.74 9.82 -11.04
CA LEU A 301 1.17 9.03 -12.15
C LEU A 301 -0.09 9.68 -12.71
N ASP A 302 -0.99 10.17 -11.85
CA ASP A 302 -2.15 10.93 -12.28
C ASP A 302 -1.73 12.14 -13.12
N PHE A 303 -0.72 12.88 -12.64
CA PHE A 303 -0.17 14.01 -13.37
C PHE A 303 0.46 13.63 -14.72
N LEU A 304 1.22 12.52 -14.80
CA LEU A 304 1.86 12.09 -16.03
C LEU A 304 0.85 11.55 -17.06
N ILE A 305 -0.12 10.76 -16.61
CA ILE A 305 -1.12 10.12 -17.49
C ILE A 305 -2.16 11.14 -17.95
N SER A 306 -2.59 12.06 -17.09
CA SER A 306 -3.54 13.13 -17.47
C SER A 306 -2.99 14.03 -18.57
N ARG A 307 -1.67 14.23 -18.64
CA ARG A 307 -0.99 15.03 -19.67
C ARG A 307 -0.76 14.31 -21.00
N GLN A 308 -0.93 12.99 -21.05
CA GLN A 308 -0.81 12.28 -22.32
C GLN A 308 -1.96 12.69 -23.25
N PRO A 309 -1.67 13.00 -24.54
CA PRO A 309 -2.70 13.31 -25.50
C PRO A 309 -3.70 12.16 -25.53
N ARG A 310 -4.99 12.47 -25.42
CA ARG A 310 -6.04 11.46 -25.61
C ARG A 310 -5.87 10.94 -27.04
N VAL A 311 -5.75 9.63 -27.21
CA VAL A 311 -5.78 9.02 -28.54
C VAL A 311 -7.09 9.46 -29.19
N GLY A 312 -7.02 10.37 -30.17
CA GLY A 312 -8.17 11.00 -30.83
C GLY A 312 -8.43 12.50 -30.54
N GLY A 313 -7.62 13.18 -29.71
CA GLY A 313 -7.75 14.63 -29.45
C GLY A 313 -6.48 15.40 -29.77
N ALA A 314 -6.50 16.21 -30.84
CA ALA A 314 -5.40 17.12 -31.17
C ALA A 314 -5.21 18.18 -30.08
N ILE A 315 -4.00 18.35 -29.54
CA ILE A 315 -3.40 19.62 -29.06
C ILE A 315 -1.88 19.44 -28.89
N THR A 316 -1.14 20.47 -29.31
CA THR A 316 0.33 20.66 -29.35
C THR A 316 1.03 20.56 -27.98
N PRO A 317 2.23 19.94 -27.89
CA PRO A 317 2.96 19.83 -26.63
C PRO A 317 3.82 21.09 -26.35
N ARG A 318 3.83 21.53 -25.08
CA ARG A 318 4.75 22.53 -24.54
C ARG A 318 5.88 21.80 -23.81
N ALA A 319 7.12 22.04 -24.23
CA ALA A 319 8.31 21.30 -23.79
C ALA A 319 8.61 21.45 -22.29
N GLY A 320 8.85 20.31 -21.62
CA GLY A 320 9.42 20.21 -20.28
C GLY A 320 10.51 19.14 -20.28
N ARG A 321 11.65 19.43 -19.61
CA ARG A 321 12.89 18.64 -19.65
C ARG A 321 12.69 17.20 -19.11
N THR A 322 13.22 16.23 -19.84
CA THR A 322 13.34 14.82 -19.45
C THR A 322 14.57 14.63 -18.54
N PRO A 323 14.50 13.85 -17.44
CA PRO A 323 15.68 13.46 -16.66
C PRO A 323 16.58 12.47 -17.42
N ALA A 324 17.85 12.36 -17.01
CA ALA A 324 18.86 11.51 -17.65
C ALA A 324 18.65 10.00 -17.37
N PRO A 325 19.14 9.09 -18.24
CA PRO A 325 18.77 7.67 -18.25
C PRO A 325 19.26 6.80 -17.07
N ASN A 326 20.16 7.31 -16.23
CA ASN A 326 20.92 6.50 -15.26
C ASN A 326 20.60 6.80 -13.78
N GLU A 327 19.60 7.63 -13.49
CA GLU A 327 19.15 7.87 -12.12
C GLU A 327 17.71 7.34 -12.00
N LEU A 328 17.51 6.29 -11.18
CA LEU A 328 16.17 5.82 -10.77
C LEU A 328 15.83 6.35 -9.39
#